data_AF-A0A085FSB6-F1
#
_entry.id   AF-A0A085FSB6-F1
#
_cell.length_a   1.000
_cell.length_b   1.000
_cell.length_c   1.000
_cell.angle_alpha   90.00
_cell.angle_beta   90.00
_cell.angle_gamma   90.00
#
_symmetry.space_group_name_H-M   'P 1'
#
loop_
_entity.id
_entity.type
_entity.pdbx_description
1 polymer ?
#
loop_
_entity_poly.entity_id
_entity_poly.type
_entity_poly.pdbx_seq_one_letter_code
_entity_poly.pdbx_strand_id
1 'polypeptide(L)' 'MGGVSIWHWIVVGVIVMLLFGRGKVSELMGDVAKGIKSFKKGMAEDEPTTPPPAATTADPKIIDHAQPANSATAKAEHKA' A
#
# COMPACT_ATOMS: atom_id res chain seq x y z
N MET A 1 -20.09 34.93 -5.35
CA MET A 1 -18.84 34.75 -4.58
C MET A 1 -18.37 33.31 -4.79
N GLY A 2 -17.96 32.99 -6.02
CA GLY A 2 -17.60 31.62 -6.42
C GLY A 2 -16.28 31.22 -5.77
N GLY A 3 -16.40 30.34 -4.77
CA GLY A 3 -15.27 29.86 -3.99
C GLY A 3 -14.15 29.33 -4.87
N VAL A 4 -12.93 29.57 -4.40
CA VAL A 4 -11.66 29.05 -4.92
C VAL A 4 -11.85 27.76 -5.72
N SER A 5 -11.75 27.89 -7.04
CA SER A 5 -11.92 26.82 -8.01
C SER A 5 -11.07 25.61 -7.60
N ILE A 6 -11.54 24.39 -7.86
CA ILE A 6 -10.81 23.13 -7.58
C ILE A 6 -9.36 23.19 -8.10
N TRP A 7 -9.14 23.94 -9.17
CA TRP A 7 -7.82 24.22 -9.73
C TRP A 7 -6.85 24.89 -8.74
N HIS A 8 -7.32 25.82 -7.91
CA HIS A 8 -6.51 26.49 -6.90
C HIS A 8 -6.03 25.51 -5.83
N TRP A 9 -6.88 24.58 -5.39
CA TRP A 9 -6.53 23.58 -4.38
C TRP A 9 -5.45 22.60 -4.89
N ILE A 10 -5.45 22.26 -6.18
CA ILE A 10 -4.39 21.45 -6.77
C ILE A 10 -3.05 22.21 -6.74
N VAL A 11 -3.04 23.49 -7.14
CA VAL A 11 -1.82 24.32 -7.13
C VAL A 11 -1.28 24.48 -5.71
N VAL A 12 -2.16 24.75 -4.73
CA VAL A 12 -1.78 24.86 -3.32
C VAL A 12 -1.22 23.53 -2.81
N GLY A 13 -1.85 22.40 -3.14
CA GLY A 13 -1.35 21.07 -2.78
C GLY A 13 0.05 20.78 -3.31
N VAL A 14 0.36 21.20 -4.53
CA VAL A 14 1.71 21.05 -5.12
C VAL A 14 2.74 21.91 -4.39
N ILE A 15 2.42 23.16 -4.08
CA ILE A 15 3.32 24.06 -3.33
C ILE A 15 3.60 23.51 -1.94
N VAL A 16 2.57 23.04 -1.23
CA VAL A 16 2.72 22.42 0.09
C VAL A 16 3.58 21.15 -0.02
N MET A 17 3.36 20.30 -1.01
CA MET A 17 4.18 19.10 -1.23
C MET A 17 5.65 19.44 -1.50
N LEU A 18 5.93 20.55 -2.21
CA LEU A 18 7.31 21.01 -2.47
C LEU A 18 7.98 21.58 -1.22
N LEU A 19 7.26 22.34 -0.38
CA LEU A 19 7.79 22.93 0.85
C LEU A 19 8.06 21.90 1.94
N PHE A 20 7.14 20.95 2.11
CA PHE A 20 7.24 19.92 3.14
C PHE A 20 7.99 18.66 2.66
N GLY A 21 8.08 18.46 1.35
CA GLY A 21 8.69 17.29 0.73
C GLY A 21 7.83 16.03 0.85
N ARG A 22 8.07 15.06 -0.05
CA ARG A 22 7.31 13.79 -0.11
C ARG A 22 7.44 12.92 1.15
N GLY A 23 8.59 12.99 1.84
CA GLY A 23 8.87 12.16 3.02
C GLY A 23 7.97 12.48 4.21
N LYS A 24 7.93 13.75 4.63
CA LYS A 24 7.17 14.21 5.80
C LYS A 24 5.66 14.09 5.59
N VAL A 25 5.17 14.43 4.40
CA VAL A 25 3.73 14.33 4.07
C VAL A 25 3.27 12.86 4.09
N SER A 26 4.06 11.92 3.58
CA SER A 26 3.69 10.50 3.57
C SER A 26 3.65 9.88 4.97
N GLU A 27 4.59 10.26 5.85
CA GLU A 27 4.63 9.80 7.24
C GLU A 27 3.41 10.32 8.03
N LEU A 28 3.16 11.63 7.96
CA LEU A 28 2.03 12.27 8.63
C LEU A 28 0.68 11.80 8.09
N MET A 29 0.55 11.65 6.77
CA MET A 29 -0.67 11.12 6.16
C MET A 29 -0.91 9.66 6.57
N GLY A 30 0.14 8.87 6.77
CA GLY A 30 0.05 7.50 7.26
C GLY A 30 -0.52 7.41 8.68
N ASP A 31 -0.05 8.26 9.59
CA ASP A 31 -0.55 8.30 10.97
C ASP A 31 -1.97 8.87 11.06
N VAL A 32 -2.28 9.91 10.27
CA VAL A 32 -3.64 10.44 10.15
C VAL A 32 -4.59 9.39 9.56
N ALA A 33 -4.18 8.67 8.52
CA ALA A 33 -4.99 7.61 7.91
C ALA A 33 -5.26 6.46 8.89
N LYS A 34 -4.28 6.06 9.70
CA LYS A 34 -4.49 5.05 10.76
C LYS A 34 -5.47 5.55 11.82
N GLY A 35 -5.34 6.79 12.28
CA GLY A 35 -6.26 7.39 13.26
C GLY A 35 -7.71 7.43 12.76
N ILE A 36 -7.92 7.90 11.52
CA ILE A 36 -9.24 7.95 10.89
C ILE A 36 -9.79 6.55 10.62
N LYS A 37 -8.94 5.58 10.22
CA LYS A 37 -9.35 4.19 9.99
C LYS A 37 -9.79 3.50 11.28
N SER A 38 -9.08 3.71 12.39
CA SER A 38 -9.47 3.20 13.71
C SER A 38 -10.75 3.85 14.23
N PHE A 39 -10.93 5.15 13.99
CA PHE A 39 -12.17 5.86 14.34
C PHE A 39 -13.37 5.34 13.53
N LYS A 40 -13.20 5.17 12.22
CA LYS A 40 -14.22 4.58 11.33
C LYS A 40 -14.55 3.15 11.74
N LYS A 41 -13.53 2.34 12.05
CA LYS A 41 -13.72 0.96 12.50
C LYS A 41 -14.46 0.92 13.83
N GLY A 42 -14.07 1.72 14.81
CA GLY A 42 -14.76 1.81 16.11
C GLY A 42 -16.22 2.22 15.99
N MET A 43 -16.55 3.20 15.14
CA MET A 43 -17.95 3.56 14.85
C MET A 43 -18.72 2.49 14.07
N ALA A 44 -18.03 1.72 13.22
CA ALA A 44 -18.66 0.66 12.44
C ALA A 44 -18.84 -0.65 13.24
N GLU A 45 -18.22 -0.82 14.40
CA GLU A 45 -18.48 -1.96 15.29
C GLU A 45 -19.77 -1.81 16.11
N ASP A 46 -20.31 -0.58 16.21
CA ASP A 46 -21.66 -0.31 16.77
C ASP A 46 -22.79 -0.65 15.77
N GLU A 47 -22.48 -0.86 14.48
CA GLU A 47 -23.44 -1.34 13.47
C GLU A 47 -23.17 -2.82 13.17
N PRO A 48 -24.18 -3.72 13.23
CA PRO A 48 -23.95 -5.12 12.94
C PRO A 48 -23.60 -5.31 11.45
N THR A 49 -22.43 -5.90 11.21
CA THR A 49 -21.93 -6.51 9.97
C THR A 49 -21.55 -5.60 8.79
N THR A 50 -20.24 -5.41 8.57
CA THR A 50 -19.54 -5.67 7.29
C THR A 50 -18.02 -5.70 7.53
N PRO A 51 -17.30 -6.81 7.26
CA PRO A 51 -15.84 -6.83 7.38
C PRO A 51 -15.21 -5.85 6.36
N PRO A 52 -14.29 -4.97 6.78
CA PRO A 52 -13.67 -4.01 5.87
C PRO A 52 -12.82 -4.72 4.81
N PRO A 53 -12.75 -4.21 3.56
CA PRO A 53 -11.84 -4.77 2.57
C PRO A 53 -10.42 -4.62 3.11
N ALA A 54 -9.74 -5.76 3.26
CA ALA A 54 -8.34 -5.81 3.62
C ALA A 54 -7.57 -5.00 2.57
N ALA A 55 -7.11 -3.81 2.95
CA ALA A 55 -6.13 -3.08 2.18
C ALA A 55 -4.89 -3.96 2.15
N THR A 56 -4.62 -4.56 1.00
CA THR A 56 -3.43 -5.33 0.67
C THR A 56 -2.21 -4.54 1.13
N THR A 57 -1.63 -4.92 2.26
CA THR A 57 -0.20 -4.77 2.47
C THR A 57 0.42 -5.54 1.31
N ALA A 58 0.98 -4.80 0.35
CA ALA A 58 1.85 -5.39 -0.65
C ALA A 58 2.99 -6.08 0.10
N ASP A 59 2.85 -7.39 0.26
CA ASP A 59 3.90 -8.29 0.71
C ASP A 59 4.88 -8.38 -0.47
N PRO A 60 6.10 -7.80 -0.41
CA PRO A 60 7.12 -8.08 -1.41
C PRO A 60 7.58 -9.52 -1.19
N LYS A 61 6.79 -10.45 -1.73
CA LYS A 61 7.09 -11.87 -1.75
C LYS A 61 8.40 -12.09 -2.51
N ILE A 62 9.43 -12.44 -1.74
CA ILE A 62 10.57 -13.33 -2.07
C ILE A 62 11.78 -12.67 -2.73
N ILE A 63 12.73 -12.32 -1.85
CA ILE A 63 14.14 -12.68 -2.04
C ILE A 63 14.20 -14.21 -2.11
N ASP A 64 14.60 -14.78 -3.24
CA ASP A 64 15.40 -16.03 -3.30
C ASP A 64 15.76 -16.31 -4.76
N HIS A 65 16.76 -15.58 -5.25
CA HIS A 65 17.55 -15.98 -6.40
C HIS A 65 18.61 -16.98 -5.89
N ALA A 66 18.18 -18.19 -5.55
CA ALA A 66 19.07 -19.31 -5.26
C ALA A 66 18.65 -20.48 -6.14
N GLN A 67 19.02 -20.40 -7.41
CA GLN A 67 19.01 -21.51 -8.36
C GLN A 67 20.01 -22.57 -7.87
N PRO A 68 19.59 -23.75 -7.39
CA PRO A 68 20.50 -24.86 -7.22
C PRO A 68 20.66 -25.51 -8.60
N ALA A 69 21.90 -25.51 -9.08
CA ALA A 69 22.31 -26.33 -10.19
C ALA A 69 22.07 -27.82 -9.87
N ASN A 70 21.01 -28.40 -10.40
CA ASN A 70 20.85 -29.87 -10.49
C ASN A 70 20.07 -30.30 -11.73
N SER A 71 20.39 -29.72 -12.89
CA SER A 71 20.08 -30.28 -14.20
C SER A 71 21.32 -30.94 -14.82
N ALA A 72 21.88 -31.91 -14.10
CA ALA A 72 22.81 -32.90 -14.66
C ALA A 72 22.73 -34.19 -13.83
N THR A 73 22.54 -35.32 -14.54
CA THR A 73 22.58 -36.70 -14.03
C THR A 73 21.25 -37.27 -13.53
N ALA A 74 20.50 -37.88 -14.46
CA ALA A 74 19.83 -39.20 -14.33
C ALA A 74 18.67 -39.31 -15.35
N LYS A 75 18.96 -39.11 -16.64
CA LYS A 75 18.12 -39.60 -17.74
C LYS A 75 18.95 -40.57 -18.57
N ALA A 76 19.31 -41.68 -17.95
CA ALA A 76 19.74 -42.90 -18.60
C ALA A 76 19.06 -44.05 -17.85
N GLU A 77 18.56 -45.03 -18.61
CA GLU A 77 17.98 -46.29 -18.13
C GLU A 77 16.54 -46.27 -17.58
N HIS A 78 15.58 -46.29 -18.51
CA HIS A 78 14.39 -47.13 -18.33
C HIS A 78 13.84 -47.59 -19.68
N LYS A 79 14.62 -48.45 -20.38
CA LYS A 79 14.11 -49.33 -21.44
C LYS A 79 15.13 -50.42 -21.77
N ALA A 80 15.03 -51.55 -21.10
CA ALA A 80 15.43 -52.87 -21.58
C ALA A 80 14.43 -53.87 -21.00
#